data_AF-A0A817VPV6-F1
#
_entry.id   AF-A0A817VPV6-F1
#
_cell.length_a   1.000
_cell.length_b   1.000
_cell.length_c   1.000
_cell.angle_alpha   90.00
_cell.angle_beta   90.00
_cell.angle_gamma   90.00
#
_symmetry.space_group_name_H-M   'P 1'
#
loop_
_entity.id
_entity.type
_entity.pdbx_description
1 polymer ?
#
loop_
_entity_poly.entity_id
_entity_poly.type
_entity_poly.pdbx_seq_one_letter_code
_entity_poly.pdbx_strand_id
1 'polypeptide(L)'
;MERDHDLVITTLNSKLFRQQLDDSIAFGRPLLIEDVKEELDPILDPILEKNFSKLDRTLRLYITTKLANPTYAPEICARVSVIDFTVTQRGLEHQLLSLLIANERNELERERVTLARETTKNKRMLKELEDNLLIKLTSSLLDDPSVVEVLNANKRIATEVKEKVVIAEETKMKISTARE
;
A
#
# COMPACT_ATOMS: atom_id res chain seq x y z
N MET A 1 -9.50 2.68 -6.06
CA MET A 1 -8.48 1.61 -6.05
C MET A 1 -9.06 0.37 -6.71
N GLU A 2 -9.85 -0.47 -6.06
CA GLU A 2 -10.45 -1.65 -6.77
C GLU A 2 -11.75 -1.31 -7.53
N ARG A 3 -12.42 -0.19 -7.23
CA ARG A 3 -13.60 0.28 -8.01
C ARG A 3 -13.28 0.57 -9.47
N ASP A 4 -12.04 0.97 -9.76
CA ASP A 4 -11.56 1.27 -11.11
C ASP A 4 -11.25 -0.01 -11.92
N HIS A 5 -11.33 -1.18 -11.27
CA HIS A 5 -11.06 -2.51 -11.82
C HIS A 5 -12.31 -3.41 -11.85
N ASP A 6 -13.51 -2.83 -11.89
CA ASP A 6 -14.79 -3.56 -11.92
C ASP A 6 -14.97 -4.53 -10.73
N LEU A 7 -14.67 -4.06 -9.50
CA LEU A 7 -14.89 -4.82 -8.27
C LEU A 7 -16.32 -5.36 -8.17
N VAL A 8 -16.44 -6.68 -8.06
CA VAL A 8 -17.70 -7.38 -7.80
C VAL A 8 -17.86 -7.54 -6.29
N ILE A 9 -19.02 -7.16 -5.75
CA ILE A 9 -19.34 -7.29 -4.32
C ILE A 9 -20.47 -8.31 -4.18
N THR A 10 -20.30 -9.27 -3.28
CA THR A 10 -21.27 -10.34 -3.05
C THR A 10 -21.25 -10.82 -1.59
N THR A 11 -22.18 -11.71 -1.25
CA THR A 11 -22.25 -12.40 0.05
C THR A 11 -22.41 -13.89 -0.20
N LEU A 12 -21.98 -14.74 0.73
CA LEU A 12 -22.13 -16.20 0.61
C LEU A 12 -23.60 -16.64 0.50
N ASN A 13 -24.54 -15.85 1.03
CA ASN A 13 -25.97 -16.12 0.98
C ASN A 13 -26.65 -15.67 -0.33
N SER A 14 -25.92 -15.00 -1.23
CA SER A 14 -26.47 -14.53 -2.49
C SER A 14 -26.78 -15.71 -3.42
N LYS A 15 -27.99 -15.73 -4.01
CA LYS A 15 -28.36 -16.73 -5.03
C LYS A 15 -27.46 -16.67 -6.26
N LEU A 16 -26.89 -15.49 -6.54
CA LEU A 16 -26.02 -15.24 -7.67
C LEU A 16 -24.54 -15.47 -7.34
N PHE A 17 -24.21 -15.89 -6.11
CA PHE A 17 -22.83 -16.02 -5.64
C PHE A 17 -21.98 -16.87 -6.58
N ARG A 18 -22.46 -18.05 -6.97
CA ARG A 18 -21.74 -18.95 -7.88
C ARG A 18 -21.49 -18.33 -9.25
N GLN A 19 -22.53 -17.73 -9.83
CA GLN A 19 -22.40 -17.05 -11.12
C GLN A 19 -21.40 -15.89 -11.05
N GLN A 20 -21.48 -15.07 -10.00
CA GLN A 20 -20.55 -13.95 -9.80
C GLN A 20 -19.12 -14.42 -9.55
N LEU A 21 -18.94 -15.56 -8.87
CA LEU A 21 -17.64 -16.19 -8.64
C LEU A 21 -17.03 -16.66 -9.95
N ASP A 22 -17.80 -17.41 -10.75
CA ASP A 22 -17.37 -17.93 -12.04
C ASP A 22 -17.05 -16.79 -13.03
N ASP A 23 -17.90 -15.76 -13.10
CA ASP A 23 -17.66 -14.57 -13.91
C ASP A 23 -16.39 -13.83 -13.45
N SER A 24 -16.18 -13.69 -12.15
CA SER A 24 -14.99 -13.02 -11.60
C SER A 24 -13.70 -13.79 -11.92
N ILE A 25 -13.75 -15.13 -11.86
CA ILE A 25 -12.65 -16.01 -12.28
C ILE A 25 -12.39 -15.85 -13.78
N ALA A 26 -13.43 -15.99 -14.62
CA ALA A 26 -13.32 -15.96 -16.07
C ALA A 26 -12.79 -14.63 -16.62
N PHE A 27 -13.22 -13.51 -16.02
CA PHE A 27 -12.82 -12.16 -16.44
C PHE A 27 -11.69 -11.56 -15.60
N GLY A 28 -11.20 -12.27 -14.58
CA GLY A 28 -10.15 -11.78 -13.68
C GLY A 28 -10.53 -10.54 -12.89
N ARG A 29 -11.83 -10.35 -12.59
CA ARG A 29 -12.32 -9.18 -11.85
C ARG A 29 -12.12 -9.37 -10.35
N PRO A 30 -11.70 -8.35 -9.60
CA PRO A 30 -11.62 -8.43 -8.15
C PRO A 30 -12.99 -8.79 -7.55
N LEU A 31 -13.00 -9.68 -6.56
CA LEU A 31 -14.21 -10.11 -5.87
C LEU A 31 -14.09 -9.81 -4.38
N LEU A 32 -15.09 -9.13 -3.83
CA LEU A 32 -15.25 -8.90 -2.40
C LEU A 32 -16.45 -9.70 -1.87
N ILE A 33 -16.20 -10.61 -0.94
CA ILE A 33 -17.24 -11.34 -0.22
C ILE A 33 -17.42 -10.68 1.14
N GLU A 34 -18.60 -10.14 1.37
CA GLU A 34 -18.97 -9.47 2.60
C GLU A 34 -19.60 -10.41 3.63
N ASP A 35 -19.40 -10.06 4.90
CA ASP A 35 -20.06 -10.66 6.07
C ASP A 35 -19.84 -12.18 6.19
N VAL A 36 -18.62 -12.61 5.88
CA VAL A 36 -18.18 -13.99 6.09
C VAL A 36 -17.98 -14.23 7.59
N LYS A 37 -18.51 -15.35 8.08
CA LYS A 37 -18.39 -15.76 9.47
C LYS A 37 -17.04 -16.46 9.69
N GLU A 38 -16.98 -17.40 10.63
CA GLU A 38 -15.76 -18.17 10.94
C GLU A 38 -15.52 -19.32 9.95
N GLU A 39 -16.57 -19.74 9.22
CA GLU A 39 -16.51 -20.79 8.22
C GLU A 39 -16.51 -20.22 6.80
N LEU A 40 -15.68 -20.80 5.94
CA LEU A 40 -15.64 -20.53 4.50
C LEU A 40 -16.37 -21.65 3.75
N ASP A 41 -17.13 -21.28 2.73
CA ASP A 41 -17.77 -22.26 1.85
C ASP A 41 -16.67 -23.04 1.07
N PRO A 42 -16.68 -24.39 1.08
CA PRO A 42 -15.71 -25.22 0.37
C PRO A 42 -15.60 -24.93 -1.13
N ILE A 43 -16.60 -24.28 -1.73
CA ILE A 43 -16.53 -23.81 -3.13
C ILE A 43 -15.35 -22.83 -3.37
N LEU A 44 -14.84 -22.20 -2.30
CA LEU A 44 -13.68 -21.32 -2.37
C LEU A 44 -12.34 -22.08 -2.33
N ASP A 45 -12.32 -23.36 -1.92
CA ASP A 45 -11.08 -24.12 -1.74
C ASP A 45 -10.19 -24.14 -3.00
N PRO A 46 -10.71 -24.33 -4.24
CA PRO A 46 -9.88 -24.28 -5.45
C PRO A 46 -9.17 -22.93 -5.62
N ILE A 47 -9.81 -21.84 -5.20
CA ILE A 47 -9.29 -20.48 -5.26
C ILE A 47 -8.22 -20.24 -4.19
N LEU A 48 -8.50 -20.70 -2.97
CA LEU A 48 -7.58 -20.57 -1.84
C LEU A 48 -6.31 -21.41 -2.02
N GLU A 49 -6.44 -22.60 -2.62
CA GLU A 49 -5.32 -23.48 -2.93
C GLU A 49 -4.52 -23.04 -4.18
N LYS A 50 -5.01 -22.02 -4.90
CA LYS A 50 -4.42 -21.53 -6.15
C LYS A 50 -4.27 -22.64 -7.20
N ASN A 51 -5.19 -23.61 -7.19
CA ASN A 51 -5.17 -24.81 -8.03
C ASN A 51 -5.68 -24.53 -9.46
N PHE A 52 -5.22 -23.42 -10.05
CA PHE A 52 -5.78 -22.92 -11.29
C PHE A 52 -4.80 -22.82 -12.46
N SER A 53 -5.38 -22.86 -13.66
CA SER A 53 -4.69 -22.71 -14.92
C SER A 53 -4.19 -21.26 -15.11
N LYS A 54 -3.30 -21.02 -16.09
CA LYS A 54 -2.59 -19.72 -16.24
C LYS A 54 -3.47 -18.47 -16.36
N LEU A 55 -4.76 -18.60 -16.69
CA LEU A 55 -5.69 -17.47 -16.89
C LEU A 55 -6.24 -16.91 -15.57
N ASP A 56 -6.29 -17.73 -14.53
CA ASP A 56 -6.95 -17.44 -13.23
C ASP A 56 -6.02 -16.71 -12.23
N ARG A 57 -4.79 -16.40 -12.63
CA ARG A 57 -3.74 -15.83 -11.76
C ARG A 57 -3.91 -14.34 -11.46
N THR A 58 -4.91 -13.69 -12.04
CA THR A 58 -5.19 -12.25 -11.86
C THR A 58 -6.30 -11.97 -10.86
N LEU A 59 -7.07 -12.99 -10.45
CA LEU A 59 -8.18 -12.82 -9.52
C LEU A 59 -7.67 -12.36 -8.15
N ARG A 60 -8.21 -11.24 -7.67
CA ARG A 60 -8.01 -10.76 -6.29
C ARG A 60 -9.27 -11.03 -5.49
N LEU A 61 -9.17 -11.91 -4.50
CA LEU A 61 -10.25 -12.22 -3.59
C LEU A 61 -10.06 -11.46 -2.27
N TYR A 62 -11.09 -10.71 -1.88
CA TYR A 62 -11.19 -10.03 -0.60
C TYR A 62 -12.35 -10.63 0.18
N ILE A 63 -12.13 -10.83 1.48
CA ILE A 63 -13.12 -11.38 2.39
C ILE A 63 -13.19 -10.44 3.59
N THR A 64 -14.40 -10.03 3.97
CA THR A 64 -14.62 -9.21 5.15
C THR A 64 -15.54 -9.90 6.13
N THR A 65 -15.30 -9.65 7.41
CA THR A 65 -16.15 -10.08 8.51
C THR A 65 -16.50 -8.88 9.38
N LYS A 66 -17.69 -8.89 9.97
CA LYS A 66 -18.11 -7.91 10.98
C LYS A 66 -17.88 -8.41 12.41
N LEU A 67 -17.42 -9.65 12.57
CA LEU A 67 -17.10 -10.22 13.86
C LEU A 67 -15.88 -9.50 14.44
N ALA A 68 -15.98 -9.03 15.68
CA ALA A 68 -14.90 -8.32 16.34
C ALA A 68 -13.73 -9.24 16.73
N ASN A 69 -14.02 -10.48 17.11
CA ASN A 69 -13.04 -11.52 17.45
C ASN A 69 -13.46 -12.87 16.86
N PRO A 70 -13.34 -13.06 15.54
CA PRO A 70 -13.59 -14.36 14.91
C PRO A 70 -12.47 -15.35 15.26
N THR A 71 -12.84 -16.59 15.57
CA THR A 71 -11.89 -17.68 15.76
C THR A 71 -11.83 -18.51 14.48
N TYR A 72 -10.83 -18.24 13.64
CA TYR A 72 -10.60 -19.01 12.42
C TYR A 72 -9.82 -20.28 12.69
N ALA A 73 -10.22 -21.37 12.02
CA ALA A 73 -9.47 -22.61 12.04
C ALA A 73 -8.04 -22.41 11.48
N PRO A 74 -7.02 -23.12 11.98
CA PRO A 74 -5.65 -23.01 11.49
C PRO A 74 -5.52 -23.22 9.98
N GLU A 75 -6.36 -24.08 9.40
CA GLU A 75 -6.42 -24.35 7.96
C GLU A 75 -6.82 -23.12 7.13
N ILE A 76 -7.68 -22.25 7.68
CA ILE A 76 -8.07 -20.98 7.03
C ILE A 76 -6.89 -20.02 7.13
N CYS A 77 -6.33 -19.83 8.33
CA CYS A 77 -5.18 -18.95 8.57
C CYS A 77 -3.93 -19.33 7.77
N ALA A 78 -3.78 -20.59 7.38
CA ALA A 78 -2.68 -21.06 6.53
C ALA A 78 -2.88 -20.70 5.05
N ARG A 79 -4.13 -20.58 4.58
CA ARG A 79 -4.48 -20.34 3.17
C ARG A 79 -4.73 -18.87 2.86
N VAL A 80 -5.21 -18.09 3.84
CA VAL A 80 -5.50 -16.66 3.67
C VAL A 80 -4.63 -15.80 4.58
N SER A 81 -4.37 -14.57 4.14
CA SER A 81 -3.76 -13.55 5.00
C SER A 81 -4.87 -12.82 5.77
N VAL A 82 -4.88 -12.97 7.09
CA VAL A 82 -5.82 -12.24 7.96
C VAL A 82 -5.26 -10.84 8.24
N ILE A 83 -6.08 -9.82 8.09
CA ILE A 83 -5.73 -8.42 8.37
C ILE A 83 -6.69 -7.91 9.43
N ASP A 84 -6.14 -7.42 10.55
CA ASP A 84 -6.93 -6.80 11.61
C ASP A 84 -7.26 -5.35 11.25
N PHE A 85 -8.54 -5.08 11.04
CA PHE A 85 -9.09 -3.74 10.79
C PHE A 85 -9.80 -3.16 12.03
N THR A 86 -9.63 -3.77 13.20
CA THR A 86 -10.23 -3.29 14.44
C THR A 86 -9.70 -1.90 14.77
N VAL A 87 -10.63 -0.96 14.95
CA VAL A 87 -10.27 0.39 15.34
C VAL A 87 -9.82 0.37 16.80
N THR A 88 -8.56 0.71 17.03
CA THR A 88 -8.02 0.89 18.39
C THR A 88 -8.37 2.30 18.91
N GLN A 89 -8.53 2.45 20.23
CA GLN A 89 -8.84 3.76 20.84
C GLN A 89 -7.82 4.84 20.44
N ARG A 90 -6.52 4.50 20.47
CA ARG A 90 -5.44 5.40 20.03
C ARG A 90 -5.53 5.72 18.54
N GLY A 91 -5.88 4.75 17.70
CA GLY A 91 -6.08 4.96 16.26
C GLY A 91 -7.23 5.90 15.98
N LEU A 92 -8.37 5.73 16.68
CA LEU A 92 -9.52 6.61 16.56
C LEU A 92 -9.23 8.02 17.06
N GLU A 93 -8.59 8.15 18.23
CA GLU A 93 -8.17 9.42 18.78
C GLU A 93 -7.29 10.19 17.78
N HIS A 94 -6.30 9.50 17.19
CA HIS A 94 -5.44 10.08 16.16
C HIS A 94 -6.22 10.51 14.91
N GLN A 95 -7.20 9.72 14.46
CA GLN A 95 -8.06 10.07 13.32
C GLN A 95 -8.93 11.29 13.61
N LEU A 96 -9.55 11.36 14.78
CA LEU A 96 -10.39 12.49 15.19
C LEU A 96 -9.57 13.75 15.41
N LEU A 97 -8.40 13.64 16.05
CA LEU A 97 -7.46 14.74 16.19
C LEU A 97 -7.06 15.29 14.82
N SER A 98 -6.71 14.41 13.88
CA SER A 98 -6.37 14.80 12.51
C SER A 98 -7.52 15.55 11.82
N LEU A 99 -8.77 15.13 12.05
CA LEU A 99 -9.97 15.81 11.54
C LEU A 99 -10.20 17.19 12.17
N LEU A 100 -9.88 17.36 13.45
CA LEU A 100 -10.00 18.63 14.18
C LEU A 100 -8.92 19.65 13.77
N ILE A 101 -7.73 19.18 13.36
CA ILE A 101 -6.59 20.02 12.97
C ILE A 101 -6.65 20.47 11.51
N ALA A 102 -7.04 19.58 10.57
CA ALA A 102 -7.80 20.08 9.41
C ALA A 102 -9.02 20.83 9.99
N ASN A 103 -9.77 21.69 9.34
CA ASN A 103 -10.74 22.56 10.06
C ASN A 103 -10.11 23.64 10.95
N GLU A 104 -9.54 23.37 12.15
CA GLU A 104 -9.04 24.46 13.03
C GLU A 104 -7.73 25.09 12.55
N ARG A 105 -6.80 24.29 12.01
CA ARG A 105 -5.44 24.69 11.64
C ARG A 105 -5.10 24.22 10.22
N ASN A 106 -5.98 24.55 9.27
CA ASN A 106 -5.87 24.13 7.87
C ASN A 106 -4.51 24.46 7.21
N GLU A 107 -3.86 25.56 7.58
CA GLU A 107 -2.55 25.93 7.04
C GLU A 107 -1.45 24.94 7.45
N LEU A 108 -1.42 24.55 8.74
CA LEU A 108 -0.46 23.57 9.26
C LEU A 108 -0.66 22.19 8.63
N GLU A 109 -1.91 21.76 8.41
CA GLU A 109 -2.17 20.47 7.75
C GLU A 109 -1.78 20.50 6.27
N ARG A 110 -2.00 21.63 5.56
CA ARG A 110 -1.53 21.79 4.17
C ARG A 110 -0.01 21.76 4.09
N GLU A 111 0.68 22.42 5.01
CA GLU A 111 2.15 22.39 5.09
C GLU A 111 2.65 20.97 5.34
N ARG A 112 2.03 20.23 6.27
CA ARG A 112 2.35 18.82 6.55
C ARG A 112 2.18 17.92 5.32
N VAL A 113 1.05 18.04 4.62
CA VAL A 113 0.75 17.24 3.42
C VAL A 113 1.73 17.57 2.30
N THR A 114 2.05 18.86 2.12
CA THR A 114 3.02 19.32 1.11
C THR A 114 4.41 18.77 1.43
N LEU A 115 4.86 18.93 2.67
CA LEU A 115 6.14 18.42 3.15
C LEU A 115 6.24 16.90 3.02
N ALA A 116 5.18 16.15 3.33
CA ALA A 116 5.15 14.70 3.17
C ALA A 116 5.26 14.28 1.69
N ARG A 117 4.58 14.99 0.79
CA ARG A 117 4.66 14.76 -0.66
C ARG A 117 6.06 15.04 -1.20
N GLU A 118 6.66 16.16 -0.80
CA GLU A 118 8.02 16.53 -1.17
C GLU A 118 9.06 15.55 -0.62
N THR A 119 8.93 15.14 0.64
CA THR A 119 9.79 14.12 1.26
C THR A 119 9.71 12.80 0.49
N THR A 120 8.52 12.38 0.08
CA THR A 120 8.33 11.17 -0.72
C THR A 120 8.99 11.28 -2.09
N LYS A 121 8.83 12.44 -2.76
CA LYS A 121 9.48 12.73 -4.03
C LYS A 121 11.01 12.72 -3.90
N ASN A 122 11.55 13.38 -2.88
CA ASN A 122 12.98 13.45 -2.61
C ASN A 122 13.57 12.07 -2.29
N LYS A 123 12.90 11.26 -1.47
CA LYS A 123 13.32 9.88 -1.16
C LYS A 123 13.33 9.00 -2.42
N ARG A 124 12.35 9.14 -3.33
CA ARG A 124 12.35 8.44 -4.63
C ARG A 124 13.52 8.89 -5.51
N MET A 125 13.71 10.20 -5.64
CA MET A 125 14.79 10.76 -6.46
C MET A 125 16.18 10.34 -5.93
N LEU A 126 16.36 10.27 -4.61
CA LEU A 126 17.59 9.78 -4.00
C LEU A 126 17.86 8.32 -4.38
N LYS A 127 16.84 7.46 -4.32
CA LYS A 127 16.95 6.06 -4.73
C LYS A 127 17.29 5.93 -6.22
N GLU A 128 16.63 6.70 -7.09
CA GLU A 128 16.93 6.70 -8.52
C GLU A 128 18.36 7.18 -8.82
N LEU A 129 18.87 8.17 -8.09
CA LEU A 129 20.26 8.62 -8.21
C LEU A 129 21.25 7.54 -7.76
N GLU A 130 20.95 6.83 -6.68
CA GLU A 130 21.76 5.70 -6.18
C GLU A 130 21.77 4.53 -7.18
N ASP A 131 20.62 4.15 -7.71
CA ASP A 131 20.48 3.09 -8.72
C ASP A 131 21.23 3.45 -10.00
N ASN A 132 21.12 4.69 -10.47
CA ASN A 132 21.86 5.19 -11.64
C ASN A 132 23.38 5.21 -11.41
N LEU A 133 23.83 5.57 -10.20
CA LEU A 133 25.24 5.56 -9.84
C LEU A 133 25.78 4.11 -9.83
N LEU A 134 25.01 3.17 -9.26
CA LEU A 134 25.36 1.75 -9.22
C LEU A 134 25.49 1.17 -10.63
N ILE A 135 24.52 1.43 -11.51
CA ILE A 135 24.57 0.98 -12.91
C ILE A 135 25.84 1.50 -13.59
N LYS A 136 26.13 2.79 -13.47
CA LYS A 136 27.32 3.41 -14.08
C LYS A 136 28.65 2.88 -13.53
N LEU A 137 28.71 2.52 -12.25
CA LEU A 137 29.89 1.91 -11.62
C LEU A 137 30.10 0.45 -12.07
N THR A 138 29.01 -0.30 -12.25
CA THR A 138 29.06 -1.71 -12.67
C THR A 138 29.30 -1.88 -14.18
N SER A 139 28.87 -0.93 -15.01
CA SER A 139 29.23 -0.88 -16.42
C SER A 139 30.66 -0.33 -16.57
N SER A 140 31.68 -1.19 -16.46
CA SER A 140 33.11 -0.87 -16.59
C SER A 140 33.42 0.16 -17.69
N LEU A 141 33.52 1.43 -17.32
CA LEU A 141 33.91 2.55 -18.19
C LEU A 141 34.74 3.55 -17.37
N LEU A 142 35.87 3.10 -16.84
CA LEU A 142 36.85 3.96 -16.14
C LEU A 142 37.67 4.84 -17.10
N ASP A 143 37.53 4.68 -18.41
CA ASP A 143 38.37 5.35 -19.42
C ASP A 143 37.70 6.56 -20.09
N ASP A 144 36.44 6.86 -19.80
CA ASP A 144 35.72 7.98 -20.41
C ASP A 144 35.62 9.17 -19.43
N PRO A 145 36.38 10.26 -19.63
CA PRO A 145 36.40 11.40 -18.71
C PRO A 145 35.02 12.07 -18.55
N SER A 146 34.11 11.88 -19.51
CA SER A 146 32.72 12.35 -19.43
C SER A 146 31.91 11.65 -18.32
N VAL A 147 32.25 10.41 -17.97
CA VAL A 147 31.53 9.63 -16.94
C VAL A 147 31.85 10.16 -15.54
N VAL A 148 33.09 10.61 -15.31
CA VAL A 148 33.53 11.18 -14.03
C VAL A 148 32.79 12.48 -13.72
N GLU A 149 32.56 13.34 -14.72
CA GLU A 149 31.79 14.57 -14.55
C GLU A 149 30.34 14.28 -14.16
N VAL A 150 29.71 13.31 -14.83
CA VAL A 150 28.32 12.93 -14.52
C VAL A 150 28.20 12.25 -13.16
N LEU A 151 29.17 11.43 -12.75
CA LEU A 151 29.21 10.84 -11.41
C LEU A 151 29.36 11.91 -10.32
N ASN A 152 30.21 12.91 -10.53
CA ASN A 152 30.37 14.03 -9.60
C ASN A 152 29.10 14.91 -9.53
N ALA A 153 28.44 15.15 -10.67
CA ALA A 153 27.15 15.85 -10.70
C ALA A 153 26.06 15.08 -9.94
N ASN A 154 25.93 13.77 -10.18
CA ASN A 154 24.96 12.91 -9.48
C ASN A 154 25.22 12.87 -7.97
N LYS A 155 26.50 12.76 -7.55
CA LYS A 155 26.88 12.78 -6.13
C LYS A 155 26.51 14.11 -5.46
N ARG A 156 26.72 15.24 -6.14
CA ARG A 156 26.33 16.56 -5.63
C ARG A 156 24.82 16.66 -5.44
N ILE A 157 24.04 16.31 -6.46
CA ILE A 157 22.57 16.34 -6.39
C ILE A 157 22.06 15.40 -5.29
N ALA A 158 22.61 14.19 -5.17
CA ALA A 158 22.23 13.24 -4.12
C ALA A 158 22.50 13.79 -2.72
N THR A 159 23.63 14.50 -2.53
CA THR A 159 23.97 15.13 -1.24
C THR A 159 22.97 16.25 -0.90
N GLU A 160 22.65 17.12 -1.87
CA GLU A 160 21.66 18.20 -1.68
C GLU A 160 20.26 17.65 -1.36
N VAL A 161 19.82 16.59 -2.07
CA VAL A 161 18.53 15.95 -1.81
C VAL A 161 18.51 15.29 -0.43
N LYS A 162 19.62 14.68 0.00
CA LYS A 162 19.76 14.09 1.32
C LYS A 162 19.64 15.13 2.42
N GLU A 163 20.28 16.30 2.27
CA GLU A 163 20.13 17.42 3.20
C GLU A 163 18.68 17.91 3.28
N LYS A 164 18.00 18.06 2.13
CA LYS A 164 16.57 18.42 2.11
C LYS A 164 15.68 17.40 2.82
N VAL A 165 15.99 16.11 2.74
CA VAL A 165 15.25 15.07 3.47
C VAL A 165 15.47 15.19 4.98
N VAL A 166 16.69 15.51 5.43
CA VAL A 166 16.99 15.72 6.86
C VAL A 166 16.21 16.92 7.40
N ILE A 167 16.28 18.06 6.70
CA ILE A 167 15.54 19.27 7.08
C ILE A 167 14.02 18.99 7.12
N ALA A 168 13.51 18.21 6.17
CA ALA A 168 12.09 17.86 6.13
C ALA A 168 11.66 17.00 7.32
N GLU A 169 12.48 16.04 7.78
CA GLU A 169 12.16 15.25 8.98
C GLU A 169 12.21 16.11 10.26
N GLU A 170 13.14 17.07 10.37
CA GLU A 170 13.15 18.02 11.49
C GLU A 170 11.90 18.91 11.51
N THR A 171 11.51 19.46 10.36
CA THR A 171 10.29 20.27 10.23
C THR A 171 9.06 19.44 10.53
N LYS A 172 9.02 18.17 10.11
CA LYS A 172 7.93 17.24 10.44
C LYS A 172 7.84 16.98 11.95
N MET A 173 8.95 16.88 12.67
CA MET A 173 8.94 16.79 14.13
C MET A 173 8.35 18.05 14.76
N LYS A 174 8.78 19.25 14.31
CA LYS A 174 8.23 20.52 14.79
C LYS A 174 6.73 20.65 14.56
N ILE A 175 6.24 20.26 13.37
CA ILE A 175 4.82 20.23 13.05
C ILE A 175 4.09 19.22 13.95
N SER A 176 4.68 18.06 14.23
CA SER A 176 4.10 17.07 15.14
C SER A 176 4.00 17.58 16.57
N THR A 177 5.02 18.27 17.09
CA THR A 177 4.98 18.85 18.44
C THR A 177 4.00 20.02 18.56
N ALA A 178 3.76 20.77 17.48
CA ALA A 178 2.75 21.83 17.47
C ALA A 178 1.31 21.28 17.43
N ARG A 179 1.17 19.97 17.24
CA ARG A 179 -0.09 19.23 17.06
C ARG A 179 -0.55 18.52 18.33
N GLU A 180 0.39 18.10 19.16
CA GLU A 180 0.16 17.60 20.53
C GLU A 180 -0.10 18.78 21.48
#